data_AF-A0A4Q1FTZ0-F1
#
_entry.id   AF-A0A4Q1FTZ0-F1
#
_cell.length_a   1.000
_cell.length_b   1.000
_cell.length_c   1.000
_cell.angle_alpha   90.00
_cell.angle_beta   90.00
_cell.angle_gamma   90.00
#
_symmetry.space_group_name_H-M   'P 1'
#
loop_
_entity.id
_entity.type
_entity.pdbx_description
1 polymer ?
#
loop_
_entity_poly.entity_id
_entity_poly.type
_entity_poly.pdbx_seq_one_letter_code
_entity_poly.pdbx_strand_id
1 'polypeptide(L)'
;MKYLFLLLFSIPSVLWSQYLRSNEEVIYSFDTKAGKKLVLVKDKGNEYIQYRFGSKDRVEMEFPSERNKESWKQFRYKSYHRGGGKQNAGMDLEYLTFLNKGYSYTLFKSYYAEDSSHSTGITVIDNKGKSTDITGIYKSIKGCLCNLEDIELIEKDDSGL
;
A
#
# COMPACT_ATOMS: atom_id res chain seq x y z
N MET A 1 40.70 -34.58 20.76
CA MET A 1 39.67 -33.69 21.34
C MET A 1 38.99 -32.93 20.21
N LYS A 2 37.66 -32.84 20.27
CA LYS A 2 36.71 -32.39 19.25
C LYS A 2 37.03 -31.00 18.66
N TYR A 3 37.05 -30.89 17.34
CA TYR A 3 36.98 -29.62 16.62
C TYR A 3 35.56 -29.04 16.74
N LEU A 4 35.44 -27.83 17.29
CA LEU A 4 34.19 -27.09 17.37
C LEU A 4 34.07 -26.20 16.11
N PHE A 5 33.34 -26.67 15.10
CA PHE A 5 32.93 -25.84 13.96
C PHE A 5 31.72 -24.99 14.39
N LEU A 6 31.95 -23.70 14.66
CA LEU A 6 30.88 -22.71 14.85
C LEU A 6 30.40 -22.26 13.47
N LEU A 7 29.38 -22.93 12.95
CA LEU A 7 28.68 -22.55 11.74
C LEU A 7 27.71 -21.42 12.10
N LEU A 8 28.18 -20.18 12.01
CA LEU A 8 27.35 -18.98 12.08
C LEU A 8 26.37 -19.02 10.90
N PHE A 9 25.16 -19.49 11.17
CA PHE A 9 24.03 -19.39 10.26
C PHE A 9 23.63 -17.90 10.18
N SER A 10 24.27 -17.15 9.30
CA SER A 10 23.79 -15.83 8.88
C SER A 10 22.51 -16.05 8.08
N ILE A 11 21.39 -16.00 8.80
CA ILE A 11 20.04 -16.06 8.25
C ILE A 11 19.93 -14.99 7.15
N PRO A 12 19.35 -15.28 5.97
CA PRO A 12 19.33 -14.33 4.87
C PRO A 12 18.36 -13.19 5.19
N SER A 13 18.89 -12.07 5.67
CA SER A 13 18.15 -10.80 5.81
C SER A 13 17.76 -10.17 4.46
N VAL A 14 17.96 -10.88 3.35
CA VAL A 14 17.93 -10.31 1.99
C VAL A 14 16.51 -10.12 1.44
N LEU A 15 15.50 -10.75 2.02
CA LEU A 15 14.13 -10.72 1.48
C LEU A 15 13.40 -9.39 1.71
N TRP A 16 13.76 -8.64 2.77
CA TRP A 16 13.15 -7.32 3.01
C TRP A 16 13.80 -6.20 2.17
N SER A 17 15.07 -6.39 1.76
CA SER A 17 15.83 -5.41 0.99
C SER A 17 15.23 -5.09 -0.39
N GLN A 18 14.46 -6.03 -0.98
CA GLN A 18 13.85 -5.82 -2.28
C GLN A 18 12.63 -4.88 -2.23
N TYR A 19 11.88 -4.92 -1.13
CA TYR A 19 10.65 -4.16 -0.96
C TYR A 19 10.84 -2.86 -0.20
N LEU A 20 11.93 -2.72 0.54
CA LEU A 20 12.26 -1.50 1.28
C LEU A 20 13.77 -1.23 1.21
N ARG A 21 14.12 -0.08 0.65
CA ARG A 21 15.50 0.41 0.58
C ARG A 21 15.87 1.13 1.88
N SER A 22 17.18 1.30 2.12
CA SER A 22 17.69 1.89 3.37
C SER A 22 17.24 3.34 3.62
N ASN A 23 17.04 4.10 2.55
CA ASN A 23 16.56 5.49 2.58
C ASN A 23 15.03 5.60 2.65
N GLU A 24 14.31 4.49 2.61
CA GLU A 24 12.85 4.47 2.55
C GLU A 24 12.21 4.08 3.89
N GLU A 25 10.94 4.43 4.03
CA GLU A 25 10.06 3.92 5.06
C GLU A 25 8.70 3.51 4.48
N VAL A 26 8.03 2.59 5.15
CA VAL A 26 6.72 2.07 4.73
C VAL A 26 5.62 3.04 5.15
N ILE A 27 4.82 3.50 4.20
CA ILE A 27 3.56 4.21 4.46
C ILE A 27 2.46 3.20 4.77
N TYR A 28 2.31 2.22 3.87
CA TYR A 28 1.24 1.23 3.94
C TYR A 28 1.67 -0.07 3.29
N SER A 29 1.35 -1.22 3.87
CA SER A 29 1.62 -2.52 3.26
C SER A 29 0.67 -3.58 3.75
N PHE A 30 0.43 -4.62 2.94
CA PHE A 30 -0.31 -5.82 3.31
C PHE A 30 0.06 -7.00 2.41
N ASP A 31 -0.17 -8.21 2.90
CA ASP A 31 -0.14 -9.43 2.12
C ASP A 31 -1.52 -9.71 1.51
N THR A 32 -1.58 -10.29 0.31
CA THR A 32 -2.83 -10.64 -0.38
C THR A 32 -3.22 -12.08 -0.12
N LYS A 33 -4.51 -12.40 -0.26
CA LYS A 33 -5.01 -13.79 -0.19
C LYS A 33 -4.40 -14.69 -1.27
N ALA A 34 -3.88 -14.10 -2.36
CA ALA A 34 -3.20 -14.81 -3.44
C ALA A 34 -1.68 -15.00 -3.20
N GLY A 35 -1.18 -14.70 -2.00
CA GLY A 35 0.24 -14.88 -1.65
C GLY A 35 1.18 -13.82 -2.23
N LYS A 36 0.65 -12.68 -2.65
CA LYS A 36 1.41 -11.51 -3.09
C LYS A 36 1.52 -10.50 -1.95
N LYS A 37 2.34 -9.47 -2.14
CA LYS A 37 2.54 -8.36 -1.21
C LYS A 37 2.43 -7.04 -1.93
N LEU A 38 1.74 -6.11 -1.29
CA LEU A 38 1.74 -4.68 -1.60
C LEU A 38 2.57 -3.95 -0.54
N VAL A 39 3.50 -3.10 -1.00
CA VAL A 39 4.16 -2.10 -0.15
C VAL A 39 4.11 -0.74 -0.86
N LEU A 40 3.57 0.26 -0.17
CA LEU A 40 3.68 1.67 -0.48
C LEU A 40 4.77 2.26 0.42
N VAL A 41 5.82 2.79 -0.19
CA VAL A 41 6.96 3.37 0.50
C VAL A 41 7.14 4.83 0.11
N LYS A 42 7.81 5.59 0.97
CA LYS A 42 8.40 6.88 0.59
C LYS A 42 9.84 6.95 1.02
N ASP A 43 10.58 7.84 0.37
CA ASP A 43 11.85 8.31 0.90
C ASP A 43 11.64 9.02 2.26
N LYS A 44 12.60 8.84 3.18
CA LYS A 44 12.55 9.45 4.52
C LYS A 44 12.57 10.99 4.48
N GLY A 45 13.21 11.58 3.47
CA GLY A 45 13.19 13.02 3.19
C GLY A 45 12.06 13.47 2.27
N ASN A 46 11.08 12.60 1.98
CA ASN A 46 9.96 12.86 1.07
C ASN A 46 10.36 13.13 -0.39
N GLU A 47 11.55 12.70 -0.81
CA GLU A 47 12.04 12.91 -2.18
C GLU A 47 11.23 12.12 -3.23
N TYR A 48 10.54 11.04 -2.83
CA TYR A 48 9.60 10.31 -3.68
C TYR A 48 8.66 9.41 -2.87
N ILE A 49 7.60 8.95 -3.54
CA ILE A 49 6.69 7.87 -3.12
C ILE A 49 6.70 6.77 -4.20
N GLN A 50 6.59 5.51 -3.78
CA GLN A 50 6.57 4.38 -4.71
C GLN A 50 5.67 3.24 -4.21
N TYR A 51 4.78 2.79 -5.08
CA TYR A 51 4.02 1.56 -5.01
C TYR A 51 4.87 0.38 -5.48
N ARG A 52 4.82 -0.74 -4.74
CA ARG A 52 5.46 -2.02 -5.11
C ARG A 52 4.49 -3.17 -4.89
N PHE A 53 4.36 -4.01 -5.91
CA PHE A 53 3.55 -5.23 -5.84
C PHE A 53 4.33 -6.43 -6.36
N GLY A 54 4.18 -7.59 -5.72
CA GLY A 54 4.82 -8.81 -6.22
C GLY A 54 4.72 -10.00 -5.27
N SER A 55 5.53 -11.01 -5.51
CA SER A 55 5.60 -12.20 -4.66
C SER A 55 6.48 -11.98 -3.43
N LYS A 56 6.53 -12.96 -2.53
CA LYS A 56 7.44 -12.92 -1.38
C LYS A 56 8.90 -12.65 -1.75
N ASP A 57 9.33 -13.13 -2.91
CA ASP A 57 10.75 -13.20 -3.29
C ASP A 57 11.14 -12.24 -4.43
N ARG A 58 10.16 -11.51 -4.98
CA ARG A 58 10.40 -10.51 -6.05
C ARG A 58 9.30 -9.48 -6.13
N VAL A 59 9.70 -8.23 -6.33
CA VAL A 59 8.85 -7.15 -6.83
C VAL A 59 8.55 -7.41 -8.31
N GLU A 60 7.27 -7.41 -8.67
CA GLU A 60 6.80 -7.67 -10.04
C GLU A 60 6.30 -6.39 -10.72
N MET A 61 5.93 -5.39 -9.93
CA MET A 61 5.52 -4.08 -10.41
C MET A 61 6.00 -3.01 -9.43
N GLU A 62 6.61 -1.96 -9.98
CA GLU A 62 6.89 -0.70 -9.29
C GLU A 62 6.16 0.43 -10.01
N PHE A 63 5.63 1.39 -9.25
CA PHE A 63 5.07 2.61 -9.80
C PHE A 63 5.23 3.78 -8.83
N PRO A 64 5.63 4.97 -9.28
CA PRO A 64 6.23 5.26 -10.59
C PRO A 64 7.57 4.53 -10.75
N SER A 65 8.06 4.38 -11.98
CA SER A 65 9.38 3.80 -12.23
C SER A 65 10.50 4.73 -11.78
N GLU A 66 10.28 6.04 -11.90
CA GLU A 66 11.21 7.08 -11.47
C GLU A 66 11.01 7.44 -10.00
N ARG A 67 12.12 7.65 -9.29
CA ARG A 67 12.15 8.00 -7.87
C ARG A 67 12.57 9.46 -7.72
N ASN A 68 11.64 10.37 -7.94
CA ASN A 68 11.84 11.82 -7.83
C ASN A 68 10.59 12.50 -7.27
N LYS A 69 10.67 13.81 -7.03
CA LYS A 69 9.59 14.60 -6.40
C LYS A 69 8.30 14.61 -7.21
N GLU A 70 8.38 14.40 -8.52
CA GLU A 70 7.19 14.34 -9.38
C GLU A 70 6.37 13.05 -9.17
N SER A 71 6.93 12.04 -8.49
CA SER A 71 6.20 10.81 -8.15
C SER A 71 4.93 11.07 -7.34
N TRP A 72 4.94 12.05 -6.44
CA TRP A 72 3.78 12.38 -5.59
C TRP A 72 2.56 12.80 -6.39
N LYS A 73 2.76 13.56 -7.47
CA LYS A 73 1.69 14.06 -8.36
C LYS A 73 1.03 12.97 -9.21
N GLN A 74 1.64 11.78 -9.26
CA GLN A 74 1.11 10.63 -10.00
C GLN A 74 0.07 9.83 -9.20
N PHE A 75 -0.14 10.20 -7.93
CA PHE A 75 -1.14 9.62 -7.07
C PHE A 75 -2.26 10.62 -6.76
N ARG A 76 -3.42 10.09 -6.42
CA ARG A 76 -4.58 10.82 -5.89
C ARG A 76 -5.02 10.16 -4.60
N TYR A 77 -5.05 10.91 -3.51
CA TYR A 77 -5.53 10.41 -2.23
C TYR A 77 -6.94 10.94 -1.96
N LYS A 78 -7.83 10.05 -1.54
CA LYS A 78 -9.20 10.39 -1.12
C LYS A 78 -9.50 9.69 0.19
N SER A 79 -10.06 10.41 1.15
CA SER A 79 -10.61 9.80 2.36
C SER A 79 -12.01 10.29 2.66
N TYR A 80 -12.75 9.45 3.38
CA TYR A 80 -14.07 9.78 3.89
C TYR A 80 -14.23 9.20 5.30
N HIS A 81 -14.54 10.08 6.24
CA HIS A 81 -14.83 9.73 7.62
C HIS A 81 -16.27 10.09 7.97
N ARG A 82 -17.03 9.11 8.47
CA ARG A 82 -18.35 9.32 9.07
C ARG A 82 -18.39 8.69 10.45
N GLY A 83 -18.45 9.53 11.48
CA GLY A 83 -18.58 9.08 12.86
C GLY A 83 -19.99 8.58 13.22
N GLY A 84 -20.16 8.17 14.48
CA GLY A 84 -21.46 7.81 15.06
C GLY A 84 -21.78 6.32 15.10
N GLY A 85 -20.82 5.44 14.81
CA GLY A 85 -20.96 3.99 14.99
C GLY A 85 -22.10 3.38 14.16
N LYS A 86 -22.63 2.23 14.61
CA LYS A 86 -23.67 1.49 13.90
C LYS A 86 -24.91 2.33 13.58
N GLN A 87 -25.36 3.16 14.52
CA GLN A 87 -26.60 3.93 14.36
C GLN A 87 -26.53 4.97 13.22
N ASN A 88 -25.34 5.45 12.88
CA ASN A 88 -25.13 6.44 11.81
C ASN A 88 -24.44 5.84 10.60
N ALA A 89 -24.42 4.50 10.50
CA ALA A 89 -23.66 3.78 9.48
C ALA A 89 -22.23 4.34 9.37
N GLY A 90 -21.56 4.49 10.51
CA GLY A 90 -20.22 5.07 10.58
C GLY A 90 -19.24 4.32 9.70
N MET A 91 -18.31 5.02 9.07
CA MET A 91 -17.33 4.42 8.16
C MET A 91 -16.05 5.23 8.10
N ASP A 92 -14.96 4.52 7.80
CA ASP A 92 -13.64 5.08 7.49
C ASP A 92 -13.20 4.50 6.16
N LEU A 93 -13.07 5.35 5.15
CA LEU A 93 -12.69 4.96 3.80
C LEU A 93 -11.44 5.72 3.39
N GLU A 94 -10.42 5.01 2.93
CA GLU A 94 -9.15 5.56 2.48
C GLU A 94 -8.81 4.95 1.11
N TYR A 95 -8.51 5.80 0.14
CA TYR A 95 -8.22 5.42 -1.24
C TYR A 95 -6.95 6.12 -1.74
N LEU A 96 -6.09 5.36 -2.42
CA LEU A 96 -4.95 5.89 -3.16
C LEU A 96 -5.01 5.38 -4.60
N THR A 97 -5.21 6.29 -5.55
CA THR A 97 -5.41 5.96 -6.96
C THR A 97 -4.25 6.45 -7.81
N PHE A 98 -3.86 5.65 -8.82
CA PHE A 98 -2.92 6.05 -9.86
C PHE A 98 -3.22 5.34 -11.19
N LEU A 99 -2.68 5.89 -12.27
CA LEU A 99 -2.79 5.31 -13.62
C LEU A 99 -1.45 4.71 -14.04
N ASN A 100 -1.46 3.48 -14.52
CA ASN A 100 -0.27 2.85 -15.08
C ASN A 100 -0.63 2.02 -16.33
N LYS A 101 -0.03 2.37 -17.48
CA LYS A 101 -0.21 1.68 -18.76
C LYS A 101 -1.68 1.50 -19.19
N GLY A 102 -2.54 2.49 -18.94
CA GLY A 102 -3.95 2.46 -19.30
C GLY A 102 -4.86 1.69 -18.33
N TYR A 103 -4.33 1.28 -17.17
CA TYR A 103 -5.10 0.69 -16.08
C TYR A 103 -5.16 1.70 -14.91
N SER A 104 -6.31 1.76 -14.26
CA SER A 104 -6.45 2.45 -12.97
C SER A 104 -6.24 1.47 -11.83
N TYR A 105 -5.41 1.85 -10.87
CA TYR A 105 -5.14 1.08 -9.66
C TYR A 105 -5.58 1.90 -8.46
N THR A 106 -6.44 1.33 -7.62
CA THR A 106 -6.89 1.96 -6.38
C THR A 106 -6.56 1.04 -5.22
N LEU A 107 -5.62 1.45 -4.38
CA LEU A 107 -5.43 0.84 -3.06
C LEU A 107 -6.56 1.35 -2.19
N PHE A 108 -7.15 0.46 -1.40
CA PHE A 108 -8.18 0.85 -0.46
C PHE A 108 -7.96 0.24 0.91
N LYS A 109 -8.45 0.96 1.91
CA LYS A 109 -8.72 0.47 3.27
C LYS A 109 -10.10 0.98 3.64
N SER A 110 -10.97 0.09 4.09
CA SER A 110 -12.30 0.47 4.54
C SER A 110 -12.67 -0.18 5.87
N TYR A 111 -13.47 0.55 6.61
CA TYR A 111 -14.22 0.09 7.77
C TYR A 111 -15.67 0.54 7.64
N TYR A 112 -16.60 -0.36 7.90
CA TYR A 112 -18.02 -0.05 8.03
C TYR A 112 -18.51 -0.51 9.40
N ALA A 113 -19.09 0.41 10.17
CA ALA A 113 -19.56 0.12 11.51
C ALA A 113 -20.79 -0.79 11.51
N GLU A 114 -21.68 -0.66 10.51
CA GLU A 114 -22.96 -1.38 10.37
C GLU A 114 -22.82 -2.87 10.65
N ASP A 115 -21.90 -3.51 9.94
CA ASP A 115 -21.57 -4.93 10.06
C ASP A 115 -20.21 -5.17 10.74
N SER A 116 -19.52 -4.10 11.14
CA SER A 116 -18.16 -4.15 11.69
C SER A 116 -17.17 -4.80 10.72
N SER A 117 -17.38 -4.59 9.42
CA SER A 117 -16.50 -5.11 8.37
C SER A 117 -15.27 -4.25 8.20
N HIS A 118 -14.15 -4.94 7.95
CA HIS A 118 -12.86 -4.34 7.67
C HIS A 118 -12.33 -4.95 6.38
N SER A 119 -11.88 -4.11 5.45
CA SER A 119 -11.32 -4.60 4.19
C SER A 119 -10.14 -3.77 3.72
N THR A 120 -9.27 -4.41 2.94
CA THR A 120 -8.19 -3.75 2.23
C THR A 120 -7.86 -4.54 0.97
N GLY A 121 -7.31 -3.88 -0.03
CA GLY A 121 -6.95 -4.51 -1.28
C GLY A 121 -6.53 -3.51 -2.34
N ILE A 122 -6.50 -3.99 -3.57
CA ILE A 122 -6.31 -3.17 -4.77
C ILE A 122 -7.46 -3.48 -5.72
N THR A 123 -8.16 -2.45 -6.18
CA THR A 123 -9.06 -2.56 -7.33
C THR A 123 -8.30 -2.12 -8.58
N VAL A 124 -8.35 -2.95 -9.62
CA VAL A 124 -7.72 -2.67 -10.93
C VAL A 124 -8.82 -2.57 -11.97
N ILE A 125 -8.91 -1.43 -12.65
CA ILE A 125 -9.86 -1.20 -13.74
C ILE A 125 -9.08 -1.08 -15.06
N ASP A 126 -9.45 -1.90 -16.03
CA ASP A 126 -8.86 -1.84 -17.38
C ASP A 126 -9.47 -0.71 -18.23
N ASN A 127 -8.90 -0.49 -19.42
CA ASN A 127 -9.35 0.53 -20.35
C ASN A 127 -10.77 0.30 -20.92
N LYS A 128 -11.38 -0.86 -20.67
CA LYS A 128 -12.76 -1.20 -21.05
C LYS A 128 -13.72 -1.08 -19.87
N GLY A 129 -13.23 -0.65 -18.70
CA GLY A 129 -14.03 -0.52 -17.47
C GLY A 129 -14.20 -1.84 -16.72
N LYS A 130 -13.51 -2.92 -17.10
CA LYS A 130 -13.58 -4.18 -16.35
C LYS A 130 -12.80 -4.04 -15.05
N SER A 131 -13.49 -4.27 -13.94
CA SER A 131 -12.90 -4.27 -12.59
C SER A 131 -12.39 -5.65 -12.19
N THR A 132 -11.26 -5.70 -11.48
CA THR A 132 -10.70 -6.88 -10.82
C THR A 132 -10.18 -6.50 -9.44
N ASP A 133 -10.63 -7.19 -8.40
CA ASP A 133 -10.21 -6.95 -7.03
C ASP A 133 -9.14 -7.95 -6.57
N ILE A 134 -8.07 -7.41 -5.98
CA ILE A 134 -7.02 -8.15 -5.31
C ILE A 134 -7.23 -7.98 -3.81
N THR A 135 -7.82 -9.00 -3.18
CA THR A 135 -8.15 -8.95 -1.75
C THR A 135 -6.88 -9.05 -0.88
N GLY A 136 -6.69 -8.05 -0.02
CA GLY A 136 -5.69 -8.04 1.04
C GLY A 136 -6.11 -8.81 2.29
N ILE A 137 -5.12 -9.23 3.07
CA ILE A 137 -5.31 -9.81 4.40
C ILE A 137 -5.25 -8.63 5.39
N TYR A 138 -6.40 -8.18 5.88
CA TYR A 138 -6.49 -6.99 6.74
C TYR A 138 -5.56 -7.03 7.96
N LYS A 139 -5.43 -8.19 8.60
CA LYS A 139 -4.54 -8.37 9.78
C LYS A 139 -3.04 -8.27 9.47
N SER A 140 -2.65 -8.28 8.20
CA SER A 140 -1.25 -8.13 7.77
C SER A 140 -0.85 -6.68 7.53
N ILE A 141 -1.79 -5.73 7.69
CA ILE A 141 -1.54 -4.31 7.46
C ILE A 141 -0.38 -3.82 8.34
N LYS A 142 0.53 -3.06 7.74
CA LYS A 142 1.51 -2.24 8.45
C LYS A 142 1.45 -0.81 7.94
N GLY A 143 1.57 0.15 8.85
CA GLY A 143 1.42 1.58 8.55
C GLY A 143 -0.05 2.00 8.39
N CYS A 144 -0.29 3.20 7.89
CA CYS A 144 -1.62 3.74 7.64
C CYS A 144 -1.65 4.51 6.32
N LEU A 145 -2.64 4.25 5.47
CA LEU A 145 -2.90 5.09 4.30
C LEU A 145 -3.26 6.52 4.74
N CYS A 146 -3.93 6.67 5.88
CA CYS A 146 -4.26 7.95 6.51
C CYS A 146 -3.05 8.86 6.76
N ASN A 147 -1.83 8.32 6.87
CA ASN A 147 -0.63 9.14 6.99
C ASN A 147 -0.38 10.02 5.75
N LEU A 148 -1.05 9.75 4.62
CA LEU A 148 -1.02 10.61 3.42
C LEU A 148 -1.80 11.91 3.62
N GLU A 149 -2.71 11.99 4.59
CA GLU A 149 -3.45 13.23 4.90
C GLU A 149 -2.53 14.35 5.37
N ASP A 150 -1.49 13.99 6.12
CA ASP A 150 -0.52 14.94 6.67
C ASP A 150 0.59 15.31 5.66
N ILE A 151 0.64 14.66 4.49
CA ILE A 151 1.66 14.89 3.47
C ILE A 151 1.13 15.88 2.42
N GLU A 152 1.57 17.13 2.47
CA GLU A 152 1.15 18.19 1.54
C GLU A 152 1.63 18.00 0.08
N LEU A 153 2.40 16.94 -0.20
CA LEU A 153 2.95 16.65 -1.52
C LEU A 153 2.00 15.87 -2.42
N ILE A 154 0.99 15.20 -1.84
CA ILE A 154 0.03 14.39 -2.61
C ILE A 154 -1.22 15.20 -2.96
N GLU A 155 -1.73 14.99 -4.16
CA GLU A 155 -2.99 15.61 -4.57
C GLU A 155 -4.17 14.93 -3.86
N LYS A 156 -4.94 15.74 -3.13
CA LYS A 156 -6.16 15.31 -2.44
C LYS A 156 -7.36 15.48 -3.36
N ASP A 157 -8.20 14.47 -3.42
CA ASP A 157 -9.48 14.50 -4.10
C ASP A 157 -10.59 14.78 -3.08
N ASP A 158 -11.01 16.05 -3.04
CA ASP A 158 -12.07 16.54 -2.15
C ASP A 158 -13.47 16.43 -2.79
N SER A 159 -13.60 15.72 -3.92
CA SER A 159 -14.93 15.37 -4.43
C SER A 159 -15.67 14.58 -3.35
N GLY A 160 -16.90 14.98 -3.03
CA GLY A 160 -17.77 14.21 -2.13
C GLY A 160 -17.91 12.75 -2.57
N LEU A 161 -18.50 11.92 -1.71
CA LEU A 161 -18.92 10.57 -2.11
C LEU A 161 -19.76 10.60 -3.39
#